data_AF-A0A447TFM7-F1
#
_entry.id   AF-A0A447TFM7-F1
#
_cell.length_a   1.000
_cell.length_b   1.000
_cell.length_c   1.000
_cell.angle_alpha   90.00
_cell.angle_beta   90.00
_cell.angle_gamma   90.00
#
_symmetry.space_group_name_H-M   'P 1'
#
loop_
_entity.id
_entity.type
_entity.pdbx_description
1 polymer ?
#
loop_
_entity_poly.entity_id
_entity_poly.type
_entity_poly.pdbx_seq_one_letter_code
_entity_poly.pdbx_strand_id
1 'polypeptide(L)'
;MTMFFLLVIMGATDKRAPAGFAPLAIGLALTLIHLISIPVTNTSVNPARSTSVALFVGGWAVQQLWLFWLAPIIGAVLGAKVYRLIAGEPE
;
A
#
# COMPACT_ATOMS: atom_id res chain seq x y z
N MET A 1 -2.85 -3.31 5.64
CA MET A 1 -1.83 -2.25 5.56
C MET A 1 -1.95 -1.40 4.29
N THR A 2 -2.16 -1.97 3.10
CA THR A 2 -2.28 -1.19 1.84
C THR A 2 -3.35 -0.10 1.87
N MET A 3 -4.49 -0.33 2.55
CA MET A 3 -5.50 0.72 2.78
C MET A 3 -4.91 1.98 3.44
N PHE A 4 -4.18 1.81 4.54
CA PHE A 4 -3.50 2.93 5.22
C PHE A 4 -2.43 3.56 4.33
N PHE A 5 -1.74 2.77 3.52
CA PHE A 5 -0.76 3.32 2.59
C PHE A 5 -1.43 4.27 1.57
N LEU A 6 -2.59 3.89 1.02
CA LEU A 6 -3.33 4.75 0.10
C LEU A 6 -3.92 5.98 0.80
N LEU A 7 -4.36 5.86 2.06
CA LEU A 7 -4.78 7.02 2.85
C LEU A 7 -3.63 8.02 3.02
N VAL A 8 -2.41 7.54 3.33
CA VAL A 8 -1.23 8.41 3.46
C VAL A 8 -0.86 9.03 2.12
N ILE A 9 -0.82 8.25 1.04
CA ILE A 9 -0.48 8.78 -0.29
C ILE A 9 -1.45 9.89 -0.67
N MET A 10 -2.76 9.61 -0.64
CA MET A 10 -3.75 10.61 -1.05
C MET A 10 -3.75 11.84 -0.14
N GLY A 11 -3.61 11.65 1.17
CA GLY A 11 -3.51 12.75 2.13
C GLY A 11 -2.27 13.60 1.94
N ALA A 12 -1.11 12.99 1.73
CA ALA A 12 0.16 13.69 1.57
C ALA A 12 0.27 14.42 0.23
N THR A 13 -0.48 13.98 -0.79
CA THR A 13 -0.50 14.61 -2.13
C THR A 13 -1.72 15.50 -2.36
N ASP A 14 -2.58 15.69 -1.37
CA ASP A 14 -3.75 16.55 -1.49
C ASP A 14 -3.35 18.03 -1.65
N LYS A 15 -4.16 18.83 -2.37
CA LYS A 15 -3.96 20.28 -2.55
C LYS A 15 -3.85 21.05 -1.22
N ARG A 16 -4.43 20.52 -0.15
CA ARG A 16 -4.42 21.08 1.21
C ARG A 16 -3.15 20.75 1.98
N ALA A 17 -2.36 19.77 1.53
CA ALA A 17 -1.14 19.35 2.21
C ALA A 17 0.04 20.29 1.86
N PRO A 18 1.00 20.51 2.78
CA PRO A 18 2.21 21.27 2.47
C PRO A 18 2.99 20.66 1.30
N ALA A 19 3.22 21.45 0.25
CA ALA A 19 3.92 21.00 -0.95
C ALA A 19 5.36 20.56 -0.64
N GLY A 20 5.82 19.50 -1.32
CA GLY A 20 7.20 18.99 -1.22
C GLY A 20 7.43 17.90 -0.17
N PHE A 21 6.52 17.69 0.79
CA PHE A 21 6.71 16.70 1.86
C PHE A 21 6.16 15.30 1.55
N ALA A 22 5.41 15.12 0.46
CA ALA A 22 4.80 13.84 0.11
C ALA A 22 5.81 12.66 0.02
N PRO A 23 6.99 12.80 -0.62
CA PRO A 23 7.94 11.69 -0.70
C PRO A 23 8.40 11.18 0.67
N LEU A 24 8.61 12.10 1.62
CA LEU A 24 9.03 11.76 2.98
C LEU A 24 7.91 11.01 3.72
N ALA A 25 6.69 11.53 3.68
CA ALA A 25 5.54 10.90 4.33
C ALA A 25 5.26 9.50 3.76
N ILE A 26 5.28 9.35 2.44
CA ILE A 26 5.04 8.07 1.75
C ILE A 26 6.16 7.07 2.05
N GLY A 27 7.42 7.52 2.00
CA GLY A 27 8.58 6.67 2.31
C GLY A 27 8.55 6.15 3.74
N LEU A 28 8.35 7.03 4.72
CA LEU A 28 8.27 6.65 6.14
C LEU A 28 7.04 5.77 6.44
N ALA A 29 5.92 6.00 5.76
CA ALA A 29 4.75 5.12 5.89
C ALA A 29 5.05 3.70 5.38
N LEU A 30 5.79 3.56 4.27
CA LEU A 30 6.22 2.25 3.80
C LEU A 30 7.19 1.58 4.79
N THR A 31 8.12 2.33 5.38
CA THR A 31 9.00 1.83 6.46
C THR A 31 8.18 1.32 7.63
N LEU A 32 7.19 2.08 8.11
CA LEU A 32 6.31 1.67 9.21
C LEU A 32 5.54 0.39 8.88
N ILE A 33 5.00 0.28 7.66
CA ILE A 33 4.30 -0.92 7.19
C ILE A 33 5.22 -2.16 7.25
N HIS A 34 6.50 -2.01 6.90
CA HIS A 34 7.48 -3.09 7.02
C HIS A 34 7.74 -3.47 8.47
N LEU A 35 7.96 -2.49 9.34
CA LEU A 35 8.18 -2.72 10.78
C LEU A 35 7.02 -3.50 11.43
N ILE A 36 5.79 -3.33 10.94
CA ILE A 36 4.62 -4.03 11.45
C ILE A 36 4.45 -5.42 10.80
N SER A 37 4.58 -5.53 9.47
CA SER A 37 4.03 -6.69 8.73
C SER A 37 5.05 -7.69 8.20
N ILE A 38 6.36 -7.46 8.39
CA ILE A 38 7.41 -8.44 8.06
C ILE A 38 7.16 -9.78 8.77
N PRO A 39 6.91 -9.85 10.10
CA PRO A 39 6.76 -11.13 10.79
C PRO A 39 5.54 -11.95 10.34
N VAL A 40 4.56 -11.32 9.68
CA VAL A 40 3.30 -11.98 9.29
C VAL A 40 3.33 -12.46 7.85
N THR A 41 3.78 -11.61 6.91
CA THR A 41 3.70 -11.89 5.46
C THR A 41 4.97 -11.56 4.69
N ASN A 42 6.05 -11.26 5.40
CA ASN A 42 7.28 -10.68 4.85
C ASN A 42 7.05 -9.34 4.10
N THR A 43 5.93 -8.67 4.43
CA THR A 43 5.44 -7.42 3.83
C THR A 43 5.38 -7.42 2.31
N SER A 44 4.17 -7.66 1.77
CA SER A 44 3.89 -7.44 0.35
C SER A 44 3.53 -5.98 0.07
N VAL A 45 2.26 -5.61 0.33
CA VAL A 45 1.59 -4.33 -0.01
C VAL A 45 1.79 -3.81 -1.45
N ASN A 46 2.45 -4.59 -2.31
CA ASN A 46 2.82 -4.25 -3.68
C ASN A 46 2.90 -5.56 -4.51
N PRO A 47 1.92 -5.81 -5.40
CA PRO A 47 1.89 -7.03 -6.21
C PRO A 47 3.10 -7.21 -7.11
N ALA A 48 3.68 -6.13 -7.65
CA ALA A 48 4.88 -6.20 -8.49
C ALA A 48 6.10 -6.65 -7.69
N ARG A 49 6.27 -6.14 -6.46
CA ARG A 49 7.34 -6.57 -5.53
C ARG A 49 7.21 -8.03 -5.13
N SER A 50 5.99 -8.53 -4.94
CA SER A 50 5.77 -9.95 -4.62
C SER A 50 6.02 -10.84 -5.84
N THR A 51 5.57 -10.41 -7.01
CA THR A 51 5.78 -11.15 -8.27
C THR A 51 7.25 -11.25 -8.62
N SER A 52 8.01 -10.15 -8.47
CA SER A 52 9.41 -10.10 -8.86
C SER A 52 10.25 -11.14 -8.14
N VAL A 53 10.02 -11.41 -6.87
CA VAL A 53 10.75 -12.44 -6.11
C VAL A 53 10.17 -13.84 -6.28
N ALA A 54 8.84 -13.96 -6.38
CA ALA A 54 8.18 -15.25 -6.44
C ALA A 54 8.55 -16.06 -7.70
N LEU A 55 8.77 -15.38 -8.83
CA LEU A 55 9.16 -16.04 -10.09
C LEU A 55 10.55 -16.69 -10.02
N PHE A 56 11.48 -16.14 -9.24
CA PHE A 56 12.81 -16.75 -9.04
C PHE A 56 12.79 -17.85 -7.97
N VAL A 57 11.96 -17.71 -6.93
CA VAL A 57 11.82 -18.73 -5.88
C VAL A 57 11.05 -19.95 -6.40
N GLY A 58 10.04 -19.76 -7.25
CA GLY A 58 9.18 -20.83 -7.74
C GLY A 58 8.32 -21.48 -6.64
N GLY A 59 7.75 -22.64 -6.96
CA GLY A 59 7.05 -23.50 -6.00
C GLY A 59 5.99 -22.78 -5.16
N TRP A 60 6.17 -22.85 -3.84
CA TRP A 60 5.23 -22.29 -2.85
C TRP A 60 5.01 -20.78 -3.01
N ALA A 61 6.02 -20.03 -3.46
CA ALA A 61 5.91 -18.57 -3.59
C ALA A 61 4.95 -18.18 -4.73
N VAL A 62 4.99 -18.91 -5.86
CA VAL A 62 4.06 -18.71 -6.97
C VAL A 62 2.66 -19.19 -6.60
N GLN A 63 2.54 -20.32 -5.89
CA GLN A 63 1.26 -20.85 -5.42
C GLN A 63 0.51 -19.88 -4.50
N GLN A 64 1.22 -19.09 -3.69
CA GLN A 64 0.63 -18.09 -2.80
C GLN A 64 0.52 -16.69 -3.41
N LEU A 65 1.08 -16.46 -4.60
CA LEU A 65 1.21 -15.12 -5.20
C LEU A 65 -0.14 -14.42 -5.41
N TRP A 66 -1.21 -15.17 -5.69
CA TRP A 66 -2.56 -14.62 -5.90
C TRP A 66 -3.05 -13.78 -4.70
N LEU A 67 -2.72 -14.18 -3.48
CA LEU A 67 -3.11 -13.46 -2.26
C LEU A 67 -2.46 -12.07 -2.21
N PHE A 68 -1.21 -11.99 -2.66
CA PHE A 68 -0.42 -10.76 -2.73
C PHE A 68 -0.76 -9.86 -3.92
N TRP A 69 -1.64 -10.32 -4.81
CA TRP A 69 -2.33 -9.47 -5.78
C TRP A 69 -3.65 -8.98 -5.20
N LEU A 70 -4.49 -9.91 -4.76
CA LEU A 70 -5.86 -9.63 -4.35
C LEU A 70 -5.92 -8.70 -3.12
N ALA A 71 -5.21 -9.04 -2.05
CA ALA A 71 -5.31 -8.31 -0.79
C ALA A 71 -4.78 -6.85 -0.90
N PRO A 72 -3.62 -6.58 -1.55
CA PRO A 72 -3.18 -5.20 -1.75
C PRO A 72 -4.13 -4.37 -2.61
N ILE A 73 -4.67 -4.92 -3.71
CA ILE A 73 -5.58 -4.20 -4.59
C ILE A 73 -6.88 -3.85 -3.87
N ILE A 74 -7.50 -4.80 -3.17
CA ILE A 74 -8.70 -4.53 -2.36
C ILE A 74 -8.39 -3.45 -1.32
N GLY A 75 -7.27 -3.56 -0.60
CA GLY A 75 -6.85 -2.57 0.37
C GLY A 75 -6.68 -1.18 -0.26
N ALA A 76 -6.07 -1.08 -1.43
CA ALA A 76 -5.88 0.18 -2.14
C ALA A 76 -7.22 0.84 -2.52
N VAL A 77 -8.15 0.07 -3.09
CA VAL A 77 -9.49 0.56 -3.44
C VAL A 77 -10.25 1.05 -2.21
N LEU A 78 -10.19 0.30 -1.10
CA LEU A 78 -10.81 0.72 0.16
C LEU A 78 -10.17 2.01 0.70
N GLY A 79 -8.84 2.11 0.67
CA GLY A 79 -8.13 3.30 1.13
C GLY A 79 -8.52 4.55 0.35
N ALA A 80 -8.60 4.42 -0.98
CA ALA A 80 -9.03 5.50 -1.84
C ALA A 80 -10.49 5.92 -1.60
N LYS A 81 -11.40 4.94 -1.47
CA LYS A 81 -12.81 5.22 -1.14
C LYS A 81 -12.95 5.92 0.20
N VAL A 82 -12.28 5.42 1.24
CA VAL A 82 -12.30 6.01 2.58
C VAL A 82 -11.75 7.43 2.54
N TYR A 83 -10.62 7.67 1.86
CA TYR A 83 -10.07 9.02 1.74
C TYR A 83 -11.08 10.00 1.12
N ARG A 84 -11.71 9.60 0.00
CA ARG A 84 -12.71 10.46 -0.67
C ARG A 84 -13.94 10.70 0.18
N LEU A 85 -14.37 9.73 0.99
CA LEU A 85 -15.52 9.89 1.88
C LEU A 85 -15.25 10.87 3.02
N ILE A 86 -14.05 10.86 3.60
CA ILE A 86 -13.71 11.70 4.76
C ILE A 86 -13.14 13.07 4.37
N ALA A 87 -12.48 13.15 3.23
CA ALA A 87 -11.72 14.33 2.81
C ALA A 87 -12.21 14.94 1.48
N GLY A 88 -13.14 14.29 0.78
CA GLY A 88 -13.74 14.84 -0.43
C GLY A 88 -14.60 16.06 -0.09
N GLU A 89 -14.41 17.14 -0.85
CA GLU A 89 -15.39 18.24 -0.86
C GLU A 89 -16.71 17.70 -1.43
N PRO A 90 -17.88 18.05 -0.88
CA PRO A 90 -19.14 17.78 -1.55
C PRO A 90 -19.11 18.49 -2.92
N GLU A 91 -19.45 17.76 -3.98
CA GLU A 91 -19.66 18.36 -5.31
C GLU A 91 -20.78 19.41 -5.28
#